data_AF-A0A1I3C636-F1
#
_entry.id   AF-A0A1I3C636-F1
#
_cell.length_a   1.000
_cell.length_b   1.000
_cell.length_c   1.000
_cell.angle_alpha   90.00
_cell.angle_beta   90.00
_cell.angle_gamma   90.00
#
_symmetry.space_group_name_H-M   'P 1'
#
loop_
_entity.id
_entity.type
_entity.pdbx_description
1 polymer ?
#
loop_
_entity_poly.entity_id
_entity_poly.type
_entity_poly.pdbx_seq_one_letter_code
_entity_poly.pdbx_strand_id
1 'polypeptide(L)'
;MLESPSIVQVTTYEILPGVVVARDELWLLLALLVLWATLGRWLYRDATSHGSEWAWQWGFGTPLAVIAGLDVMLLVVVIYLLLRDSE
;
A
#
# COMPACT_ATOMS: atom_id res chain seq x y z
N MET A 1 -36.05 25.82 -1.90
CA MET A 1 -35.91 24.45 -2.39
C MET A 1 -34.45 24.07 -2.26
N LEU A 2 -34.11 23.13 -1.39
CA LEU A 2 -32.77 22.52 -1.40
C LEU A 2 -32.78 21.55 -2.58
N GLU A 3 -32.03 21.86 -3.63
CA GLU A 3 -31.81 20.92 -4.73
C GLU A 3 -31.18 19.65 -4.16
N SER A 4 -31.83 18.51 -4.36
CA SER A 4 -31.26 17.22 -3.98
C SER A 4 -29.94 17.02 -4.73
N PRO A 5 -28.84 16.71 -4.04
CA PRO A 5 -27.55 16.49 -4.70
C PRO A 5 -27.69 15.38 -5.73
N SER A 6 -27.10 15.57 -6.91
CA SER A 6 -27.12 14.56 -7.96
C SER A 6 -26.38 13.31 -7.48
N ILE A 7 -26.78 12.13 -7.97
CA ILE A 7 -26.15 10.84 -7.61
C ILE A 7 -24.62 10.88 -7.81
N VAL A 8 -24.14 11.66 -8.78
CA VAL A 8 -22.71 11.86 -9.10
C VAL A 8 -21.97 12.56 -7.96
N GLN A 9 -22.59 13.53 -7.28
CA GLN A 9 -22.01 14.20 -6.09
C GLN A 9 -21.94 13.28 -4.87
N VAL A 10 -22.75 12.21 -4.81
CA VAL A 10 -22.67 11.23 -3.72
C VAL A 10 -21.43 10.34 -3.87
N THR A 11 -21.04 10.05 -5.11
CA THR A 11 -19.93 9.14 -5.44
C THR A 11 -18.56 9.81 -5.57
N THR A 12 -18.47 11.14 -5.48
CA THR A 12 -17.21 11.89 -5.62
C THR A 12 -16.96 12.76 -4.39
N TYR A 13 -15.70 12.86 -3.98
CA TYR A 13 -15.27 13.77 -2.91
C TYR A 13 -14.42 14.88 -3.51
N GLU A 14 -14.76 16.13 -3.20
CA GLU A 14 -13.90 17.28 -3.47
C GLU A 14 -12.96 17.45 -2.26
N ILE A 15 -11.67 17.18 -2.47
CA ILE A 15 -10.67 17.20 -1.38
C ILE A 15 -9.99 18.57 -1.31
N LEU A 16 -9.83 19.22 -2.47
CA LEU A 16 -9.29 20.56 -2.67
C LEU A 16 -10.09 21.24 -3.78
N PRO A 17 -10.10 22.59 -3.86
CA PRO A 17 -10.81 23.29 -4.93
C PRO A 17 -10.39 22.77 -6.31
N GLY A 18 -11.33 22.14 -7.03
CA GLY A 18 -11.10 21.56 -8.36
C GLY A 18 -10.42 20.19 -8.40
N VAL A 19 -10.11 19.57 -7.25
CA VAL A 19 -9.61 18.19 -7.15
C VAL A 19 -10.73 17.27 -6.70
N VAL A 20 -11.31 16.57 -7.67
CA VAL A 20 -12.40 15.62 -7.46
C VAL A 20 -11.84 14.21 -7.55
N VAL A 21 -12.02 13.42 -6.49
CA VAL A 21 -11.60 12.02 -6.42
C VAL A 21 -12.83 11.14 -6.29
N ALA A 22 -12.88 10.04 -7.03
CA ALA A 22 -13.95 9.08 -6.87
C ALA A 22 -13.86 8.43 -5.48
N ARG A 23 -15.00 8.26 -4.80
CA ARG A 23 -15.07 7.60 -3.49
C ARG A 23 -14.34 6.26 -3.49
N ASP A 24 -14.51 5.47 -4.54
CA ASP A 24 -13.92 4.14 -4.67
C ASP A 24 -12.39 4.21 -4.84
N GLU A 25 -11.89 5.18 -5.60
CA GLU A 25 -10.44 5.42 -5.74
C GLU A 25 -9.81 5.80 -4.39
N LEU A 26 -10.50 6.63 -3.59
CA LEU A 26 -10.03 6.98 -2.26
C LEU A 26 -9.94 5.76 -1.34
N TRP A 27 -10.93 4.87 -1.36
CA TRP A 27 -10.89 3.62 -0.60
C TRP A 27 -9.80 2.68 -1.07
N LEU A 28 -9.57 2.57 -2.38
CA LEU A 28 -8.49 1.79 -2.96
C LEU A 28 -7.12 2.32 -2.53
N LEU A 29 -6.91 3.65 -2.58
CA LEU A 29 -5.69 4.29 -2.11
C LEU A 29 -5.46 4.04 -0.62
N LEU A 30 -6.52 4.18 0.19
CA LEU A 30 -6.45 3.89 1.63
C LEU A 30 -6.08 2.42 1.87
N ALA A 31 -6.70 1.49 1.16
CA ALA A 31 -6.41 0.06 1.26
C ALA A 31 -4.96 -0.27 0.86
N LEU A 32 -4.46 0.33 -0.22
CA LEU A 32 -3.07 0.19 -0.64
C LEU A 32 -2.09 0.76 0.40
N LEU A 33 -2.42 1.90 1.02
CA LEU A 33 -1.58 2.51 2.05
C LEU A 33 -1.54 1.65 3.32
N VAL A 34 -2.67 1.08 3.73
CA VAL A 34 -2.74 0.12 4.84
C VAL A 34 -1.96 -1.14 4.51
N LEU A 35 -2.10 -1.69 3.30
CA LEU A 35 -1.33 -2.85 2.84
C LEU A 35 0.17 -2.55 2.89
N TRP A 36 0.59 -1.40 2.35
CA TRP A 36 1.98 -0.94 2.33
C TRP A 36 2.55 -0.88 3.76
N ALA A 37 1.83 -0.23 4.68
CA ALA A 37 2.30 -0.05 6.06
C ALA A 37 2.33 -1.35 6.86
N THR A 38 1.33 -2.22 6.69
CA THR A 38 1.24 -3.50 7.41
C THR A 38 2.29 -4.49 6.91
N LEU A 39 2.42 -4.63 5.59
CA LEU A 39 3.41 -5.51 4.97
C LEU A 39 4.83 -5.05 5.29
N GLY A 40 5.13 -3.77 5.14
CA GLY A 40 6.45 -3.22 5.45
C GLY A 40 6.83 -3.38 6.92
N ARG A 41 5.89 -3.12 7.83
CA ARG A 41 6.09 -3.34 9.26
C ARG A 41 6.34 -4.81 9.58
N TRP A 42 5.63 -5.73 8.92
CA TRP A 42 5.84 -7.16 9.12
C TRP A 42 7.22 -7.60 8.60
N LEU A 43 7.57 -7.28 7.35
CA LEU A 43 8.87 -7.62 6.76
C LEU A 43 10.04 -7.07 7.58
N TYR A 44 9.96 -5.80 8.00
CA TYR A 44 10.99 -5.21 8.83
C TYR A 44 11.19 -5.97 10.13
N ARG A 45 10.11 -6.32 10.82
CA ARG A 45 10.18 -7.03 12.11
C ARG A 45 10.65 -8.47 11.93
N ASP A 46 10.18 -9.16 10.90
CA ASP A 46 10.58 -10.52 10.55
C ASP A 46 12.07 -10.54 10.23
N ALA A 47 12.54 -9.69 9.32
CA ALA A 47 13.94 -9.61 8.92
C ALA A 47 14.86 -9.23 10.10
N THR A 48 14.43 -8.27 10.94
CA THR A 48 15.19 -7.89 12.15
C THR A 48 15.28 -9.05 13.14
N SER A 49 14.23 -9.87 13.27
CA SER A 49 14.25 -11.03 14.16
C SER A 49 15.17 -12.16 13.69
N HIS A 50 15.46 -12.22 12.38
CA HIS A 50 16.44 -13.13 11.78
C HIS A 50 17.86 -12.53 11.72
N GLY A 51 18.06 -11.30 12.22
CA GLY A 51 19.38 -10.65 12.23
C GLY A 51 19.81 -10.09 10.86
N SER A 52 18.89 -9.98 9.90
CA SER A 52 19.20 -9.49 8.55
C SER A 52 19.67 -8.03 8.56
N GLU A 53 20.86 -7.76 8.01
CA GLU A 53 21.36 -6.40 7.80
C GLU A 53 20.50 -5.60 6.80
N TRP A 54 19.72 -6.32 5.98
CA TRP A 54 18.86 -5.76 4.94
C TRP A 54 17.43 -5.51 5.42
N ALA A 55 17.15 -5.66 6.72
CA ALA A 55 15.80 -5.52 7.28
C ALA A 55 15.11 -4.20 6.88
N TRP A 56 15.85 -3.09 6.79
CA TRP A 56 15.30 -1.82 6.32
C TRP A 56 14.92 -1.84 4.82
N GLN A 57 15.72 -2.50 3.97
CA GLN A 57 15.41 -2.64 2.55
C GLN A 57 14.19 -3.53 2.32
N TRP A 58 14.10 -4.63 3.07
CA TRP A 58 12.91 -5.50 3.05
C TRP A 58 11.67 -4.75 3.56
N GLY A 59 11.81 -4.01 4.66
CA GLY A 59 10.70 -3.26 5.26
C GLY A 59 10.17 -2.10 4.43
N PHE A 60 11.03 -1.38 3.69
CA PHE A 60 10.63 -0.20 2.93
C PHE A 60 10.59 -0.43 1.41
N GLY A 61 11.54 -1.20 0.88
CA GLY A 61 11.65 -1.49 -0.55
C GLY A 61 10.57 -2.43 -1.07
N THR A 62 10.20 -3.47 -0.30
CA THR A 62 9.15 -4.41 -0.73
C THR A 62 7.79 -3.73 -0.89
N PRO A 63 7.31 -2.91 0.06
CA PRO A 63 6.05 -2.18 -0.12
C PRO A 63 6.05 -1.18 -1.30
N LEU A 64 7.20 -0.56 -1.62
CA LEU A 64 7.30 0.34 -2.79
C LEU A 64 7.06 -0.39 -4.12
N ALA A 65 7.28 -1.70 -4.19
CA ALA A 65 6.99 -2.49 -5.39
C ALA A 65 5.51 -2.45 -5.79
N VAL A 66 4.59 -2.09 -4.88
CA VAL A 66 3.16 -1.93 -5.20
C VAL A 66 2.90 -0.89 -6.29
N ILE A 67 3.82 0.08 -6.46
CA ILE A 67 3.76 1.08 -7.53
C ILE A 67 3.96 0.43 -8.91
N ALA A 68 4.79 -0.60 -8.99
CA ALA A 68 5.01 -1.36 -10.22
C ALA A 68 3.90 -2.39 -10.47
N GLY A 69 3.24 -2.86 -9.41
CA GLY A 69 2.12 -3.80 -9.47
C GLY A 69 2.05 -4.68 -8.23
N LEU A 70 0.85 -5.21 -7.94
CA LEU A 70 0.66 -6.16 -6.85
C LEU A 70 1.42 -7.48 -7.09
N ASP A 71 1.50 -7.91 -8.35
CA ASP A 71 2.27 -9.08 -8.78
C ASP A 71 3.78 -8.91 -8.54
N VAL A 72 4.33 -7.75 -8.86
CA VAL A 72 5.74 -7.42 -8.60
C VAL A 72 6.01 -7.39 -7.09
N MET A 73 5.12 -6.77 -6.32
CA MET A 73 5.21 -6.77 -4.85
C MET A 73 5.21 -8.19 -4.28
N LEU A 74 4.30 -9.04 -4.73
CA LEU A 74 4.23 -10.44 -4.30
C LEU A 74 5.50 -11.21 -4.68
N LEU A 75 6.05 -10.97 -5.86
CA LEU A 75 7.32 -11.58 -6.27
C LEU A 75 8.46 -11.20 -5.32
N VAL A 76 8.56 -9.93 -4.92
CA VAL A 76 9.58 -9.48 -3.96
C VAL A 76 9.37 -10.13 -2.59
N VAL A 77 8.12 -10.28 -2.13
CA VAL A 77 7.79 -11.00 -0.88
C VAL A 77 8.22 -12.47 -0.97
N VAL A 78 7.98 -13.14 -2.11
CA VAL A 78 8.41 -14.52 -2.32
C VAL A 78 9.92 -14.63 -2.30
N ILE A 79 10.64 -13.71 -2.96
CA ILE A 79 12.12 -13.66 -2.93
C ILE A 79 12.61 -13.51 -1.49
N TYR A 80 12.03 -12.60 -0.71
CA TYR A 80 12.35 -12.43 0.71
C TYR A 80 12.16 -13.73 1.49
N LEU A 81 11.00 -14.39 1.35
CA LEU A 81 10.69 -15.63 2.05
C LEU A 81 11.65 -16.78 1.71
N LEU A 82 12.19 -16.80 0.48
CA LEU A 82 13.19 -17.79 0.06
C LEU A 82 14.58 -17.48 0.61
N LEU A 83 14.92 -16.20 0.81
CA LEU A 83 16.24 -15.76 1.25
C LEU A 83 16.40 -15.62 2.76
N ARG A 84 15.31 -15.37 3.50
CA ARG A 84 15.37 -15.00 4.93
C ARG A 84 16.05 -16.01 5.87
N ASP A 85 16.09 -17.28 5.48
CA ASP A 85 16.72 -18.36 6.25
C ASP A 85 18.16 -18.68 5.78
N SER A 86 18.63 -18.00 4.74
CA SER A 86 19.95 -18.22 4.12
C SER A 86 20.99 -17.18 4.50
N GLU A 87 20.61 -16.17 5.31
CA GLU A 87 21.49 -15.10 5.80
C GLU A 87 22.12 -15.42 7.15
#